data_AF-W4QZF3-F1
#
_entry.id   AF-W4QZF3-F1
#
_cell.length_a   1.000
_cell.length_b   1.000
_cell.length_c   1.000
_cell.angle_alpha   90.00
_cell.angle_beta   90.00
_cell.angle_gamma   90.00
#
_symmetry.space_group_name_H-M   'P 1'
#
loop_
_entity.id
_entity.type
_entity.pdbx_description
1 polymer ?
#
loop_
_entity_poly.entity_id
_entity_poly.type
_entity_poly.pdbx_seq_one_letter_code
_entity_poly.pdbx_strand_id
1 'polypeptide(L)'
;MTLKNVLQTLGTVFTIVLSFSALRLSMYNKEMEVAYNSKLNLLESGLLFAAVAVMVMTGISYFNSRVEHDGAAYVLHIIVALAHVILLPITLMIADLKVHFGQNWWLALIGVFLLFAWAHRNKEVRN
;
A
#
# COMPACT_ATOMS: atom_id res chain seq x y z
N MET A 1 26.53 -3.91 -11.48
CA MET A 1 25.12 -3.72 -11.07
C MET A 1 24.24 -4.16 -12.22
N THR A 2 23.34 -5.13 -12.01
CA THR A 2 22.45 -5.62 -13.08
C THR A 2 21.29 -4.63 -13.28
N LEU A 3 20.75 -4.55 -14.50
CA LEU A 3 19.58 -3.72 -14.80
C LEU A 3 18.40 -4.01 -13.85
N LYS A 4 18.22 -5.28 -13.44
CA LYS A 4 17.20 -5.71 -12.47
C LYS A 4 17.37 -5.02 -11.11
N ASN A 5 18.59 -4.96 -10.58
CA ASN A 5 18.85 -4.33 -9.28
C ASN A 5 18.62 -2.81 -9.35
N VAL A 6 18.91 -2.17 -10.49
CA VAL A 6 18.59 -0.75 -10.73
C VAL A 6 17.07 -0.54 -10.70
N LEU A 7 16.31 -1.36 -11.42
CA LEU A 7 14.84 -1.27 -11.45
C LEU A 7 14.21 -1.52 -10.08
N GLN A 8 14.72 -2.49 -9.31
CA GLN A 8 14.26 -2.77 -7.94
C GLN A 8 14.53 -1.58 -7.00
N THR A 9 15.71 -0.97 -7.12
CA THR A 9 16.08 0.21 -6.32
C THR A 9 15.21 1.40 -6.69
N LEU A 10 15.03 1.68 -7.99
CA LEU A 10 14.15 2.74 -8.45
C LEU A 10 12.70 2.51 -8.03
N GLY A 11 12.22 1.27 -8.14
CA GLY A 11 10.89 0.87 -7.66
C GLY A 11 10.72 1.20 -6.17
N THR A 12 11.69 0.83 -5.35
CA THR A 12 11.69 1.13 -3.91
C THR A 12 11.71 2.64 -3.63
N VAL A 13 12.48 3.42 -4.40
CA VAL A 13 12.47 4.89 -4.27
C VAL A 13 11.10 5.44 -4.65
N PHE A 14 10.49 4.97 -5.74
CA PHE A 14 9.17 5.40 -6.17
C PHE A 14 8.07 5.04 -5.17
N THR A 15 8.10 3.84 -4.56
CA THR A 15 7.12 3.46 -3.53
C THR A 15 7.17 4.42 -2.35
N ILE A 16 8.38 4.77 -1.89
CA ILE A 16 8.58 5.71 -0.79
C ILE A 16 8.04 7.08 -1.19
N VAL A 17 8.48 7.65 -2.31
CA VAL A 17 8.07 8.99 -2.74
C VAL A 17 6.55 9.08 -2.91
N LEU A 18 5.94 8.13 -3.62
CA LEU A 18 4.50 8.12 -3.85
C LEU A 18 3.71 7.96 -2.55
N SER A 19 4.17 7.11 -1.63
CA SER A 19 3.51 6.93 -0.32
C SER A 19 3.54 8.20 0.50
N PHE A 20 4.69 8.87 0.57
CA PHE A 20 4.82 10.14 1.28
C PHE A 20 3.98 11.25 0.63
N SER A 21 3.96 11.34 -0.71
CA SER A 21 3.12 12.29 -1.42
C SER A 21 1.63 12.03 -1.18
N ALA A 22 1.20 10.77 -1.22
CA ALA A 22 -0.19 10.38 -0.97
C ALA A 22 -0.62 10.73 0.46
N LEU A 23 0.20 10.38 1.47
CA LEU A 23 -0.09 10.71 2.86
C LEU A 23 -0.09 12.22 3.11
N ARG A 24 0.84 12.96 2.49
CA ARG A 24 0.87 14.42 2.63
C ARG A 24 -0.37 15.08 2.03
N LEU A 25 -0.84 14.57 0.89
CA LEU A 25 -2.06 15.05 0.26
C LEU A 25 -3.31 14.71 1.10
N SER A 26 -3.39 13.50 1.65
CA SER A 26 -4.45 13.08 2.59
C SER A 26 -4.51 14.00 3.81
N MET A 27 -3.36 14.29 4.45
CA MET A 27 -3.29 15.25 5.56
C MET A 27 -3.76 16.65 5.17
N TYR A 28 -3.33 17.14 3.99
CA TYR A 28 -3.73 18.44 3.49
C TYR A 28 -5.24 18.53 3.21
N ASN A 29 -5.81 17.51 2.56
CA ASN A 29 -7.25 17.43 2.29
C ASN A 29 -8.06 17.42 3.58
N LYS A 30 -7.57 16.72 4.61
CA LYS A 30 -8.20 16.68 5.94
C LYS A 30 -8.13 18.02 6.68
N GLU A 31 -6.97 18.67 6.72
CA GLU A 31 -6.77 19.96 7.41
C GLU A 31 -7.64 21.08 6.82
N MET A 32 -7.80 21.08 5.51
CA MET A 32 -8.54 22.11 4.80
C MET A 32 -10.05 21.82 4.74
N GLU A 33 -10.53 20.73 5.38
CA GLU A 33 -11.92 20.23 5.34
C GLU A 33 -12.51 20.19 3.91
N VAL A 34 -11.65 20.03 2.89
CA VAL A 34 -12.05 20.11 1.47
C VAL A 34 -12.69 18.80 1.00
N ALA A 35 -13.46 18.15 1.87
CA ALA A 35 -14.13 16.89 1.60
C ALA A 35 -14.99 16.94 0.31
N TYR A 36 -15.39 18.14 -0.13
CA TYR A 36 -16.18 18.37 -1.35
C TYR A 36 -15.39 18.72 -2.62
N ASN A 37 -14.06 18.89 -2.59
CA ASN A 37 -13.31 19.11 -3.84
C ASN A 37 -12.98 17.77 -4.51
N SER A 38 -13.87 17.36 -5.40
CA SER A 38 -13.79 16.09 -6.14
C SER A 38 -12.47 15.87 -6.88
N LYS A 39 -11.77 16.94 -7.30
CA LYS A 39 -10.48 16.82 -8.00
C LYS A 39 -9.33 16.42 -7.09
N LEU A 40 -9.26 16.97 -5.88
CA LEU A 40 -8.21 16.64 -4.92
C LEU A 40 -8.40 15.22 -4.35
N ASN A 41 -9.64 14.82 -4.08
CA ASN A 41 -9.96 13.46 -3.64
C ASN A 41 -9.63 12.41 -4.73
N LEU A 42 -9.87 12.74 -6.00
CA LEU A 42 -9.51 11.87 -7.13
C LEU A 42 -7.99 11.75 -7.27
N LEU A 43 -7.25 12.86 -7.09
CA LEU A 43 -5.79 12.85 -7.13
C LEU A 43 -5.20 12.02 -5.98
N GLU A 44 -5.74 12.17 -4.76
CA GLU A 44 -5.36 11.37 -3.59
C GLU A 44 -5.58 9.89 -3.83
N SER A 45 -6.78 9.51 -4.26
CA SER A 45 -7.13 8.12 -4.57
C SER A 45 -6.24 7.55 -5.69
N GLY A 46 -5.95 8.36 -6.72
CA GLY A 46 -5.07 7.98 -7.82
C GLY A 46 -3.61 7.79 -7.37
N LEU A 47 -3.10 8.65 -6.49
CA LEU A 47 -1.76 8.53 -5.92
C LEU A 47 -1.64 7.32 -4.99
N LEU A 48 -2.64 7.05 -4.15
CA LEU A 48 -2.69 5.86 -3.31
C LEU A 48 -2.69 4.58 -4.16
N PHE A 49 -3.52 4.54 -5.21
CA PHE A 49 -3.57 3.40 -6.13
C PHE A 49 -2.23 3.19 -6.85
N ALA A 50 -1.63 4.28 -7.35
CA ALA A 50 -0.32 4.23 -8.00
C ALA A 50 0.77 3.76 -7.03
N ALA A 51 0.78 4.24 -5.79
CA ALA A 51 1.73 3.81 -4.77
C ALA A 51 1.63 2.30 -4.52
N VAL A 52 0.41 1.78 -4.31
CA VAL A 52 0.17 0.35 -4.08
C VAL A 52 0.56 -0.48 -5.32
N ALA A 53 0.22 -0.03 -6.53
CA ALA A 53 0.58 -0.73 -7.75
C ALA A 53 2.11 -0.85 -7.91
N VAL A 54 2.84 0.25 -7.70
CA VAL A 54 4.32 0.25 -7.76
C VAL A 54 4.92 -0.63 -6.64
N MET A 55 4.32 -0.63 -5.44
CA MET A 55 4.73 -1.53 -4.35
C MET A 55 4.60 -2.99 -4.75
N VAL A 56 3.44 -3.40 -5.25
CA VAL A 56 3.20 -4.79 -5.65
C VAL A 56 4.13 -5.19 -6.80
N MET A 57 4.30 -4.35 -7.82
CA MET A 57 5.23 -4.62 -8.93
C MET A 57 6.67 -4.76 -8.44
N THR A 58 7.12 -3.89 -7.54
CA THR A 58 8.46 -3.94 -6.95
C THR A 58 8.63 -5.22 -6.13
N GLY A 59 7.64 -5.57 -5.31
CA GLY A 59 7.66 -6.79 -4.51
C GLY A 59 7.70 -8.06 -5.36
N ILE A 60 6.92 -8.14 -6.44
CA ILE A 60 6.99 -9.24 -7.40
C ILE A 60 8.37 -9.31 -8.06
N SER A 61 8.97 -8.16 -8.39
CA SER A 61 10.33 -8.11 -8.95
C SER A 61 11.37 -8.69 -7.98
N TYR A 62 11.33 -8.30 -6.70
CA TYR A 62 12.20 -8.87 -5.65
C TYR A 62 11.95 -10.38 -5.46
N PHE A 63 10.69 -10.79 -5.49
CA PHE A 63 10.34 -12.21 -5.37
C PHE A 63 10.95 -13.00 -6.52
N ASN A 64 10.78 -12.54 -7.76
CA ASN A 64 11.29 -13.25 -8.93
C ASN A 64 12.82 -13.31 -8.98
N SER A 65 13.53 -12.30 -8.47
CA SER A 65 15.00 -12.34 -8.45
C SER A 65 15.57 -13.24 -7.35
N ARG A 66 14.75 -13.74 -6.41
CA ARG A 66 15.23 -14.60 -5.31
C ARG A 66 16.00 -15.84 -5.84
N VAL A 67 15.58 -16.39 -6.98
CA VAL A 67 16.16 -17.61 -7.55
C VAL A 67 17.58 -17.41 -8.10
N GLU A 68 18.03 -16.16 -8.23
CA GLU A 68 19.39 -15.80 -8.65
C GLU A 68 20.36 -15.72 -7.45
N HIS A 69 19.89 -15.99 -6.24
CA HIS A 69 20.62 -15.83 -5.00
C HIS A 69 20.48 -17.06 -4.11
N ASP A 70 21.52 -17.33 -3.32
CA ASP A 70 21.55 -18.45 -2.36
C ASP A 70 21.68 -17.95 -0.92
N GLY A 71 21.35 -18.85 0.03
CA GLY A 71 21.56 -18.63 1.46
C GLY A 71 20.82 -17.40 2.02
N ALA A 72 21.54 -16.51 2.70
CA ALA A 72 20.95 -15.32 3.34
C ALA A 72 20.37 -14.32 2.33
N ALA A 73 20.98 -14.19 1.15
CA ALA A 73 20.50 -13.27 0.12
C ALA A 73 19.14 -13.73 -0.46
N TYR A 74 18.96 -15.04 -0.66
CA TYR A 74 17.68 -15.63 -1.04
C TYR A 74 16.56 -15.22 -0.08
N VAL A 75 16.79 -15.40 1.23
CA VAL A 75 15.83 -15.08 2.27
C VAL A 75 15.53 -13.58 2.32
N LEU A 76 16.55 -12.74 2.19
CA LEU A 76 16.38 -11.29 2.19
C LEU A 76 15.48 -10.82 1.04
N HIS A 77 15.65 -11.38 -0.16
CA HIS A 77 14.79 -11.04 -1.30
C HIS A 77 13.32 -11.43 -1.07
N ILE A 78 13.06 -12.56 -0.41
CA ILE A 78 11.70 -12.94 -0.01
C ILE A 78 11.13 -11.95 1.02
N ILE A 79 11.91 -11.60 2.04
CA ILE A 79 11.46 -10.65 3.07
C ILE A 79 11.12 -9.29 2.45
N VAL A 80 12.00 -8.77 1.59
CA VAL A 80 11.78 -7.48 0.90
C VAL A 80 10.57 -7.55 -0.02
N ALA A 81 10.37 -8.67 -0.72
CA ALA A 81 9.18 -8.89 -1.53
C ALA A 81 7.90 -8.87 -0.70
N LEU A 82 7.86 -9.60 0.42
CA LEU A 82 6.71 -9.62 1.33
C LEU A 82 6.46 -8.25 1.96
N ALA A 83 7.52 -7.51 2.28
CA ALA A 83 7.40 -6.15 2.78
C ALA A 83 6.69 -5.25 1.77
N HIS A 84 7.06 -5.34 0.49
CA HIS A 84 6.43 -4.56 -0.57
C HIS A 84 5.00 -4.99 -0.90
N VAL A 85 4.70 -6.29 -0.91
CA VAL A 85 3.37 -6.77 -1.31
C VAL A 85 2.35 -6.66 -0.17
N ILE A 86 2.78 -6.78 1.09
CA ILE A 86 1.86 -6.91 2.24
C ILE A 86 2.09 -5.79 3.24
N LEU A 87 3.29 -5.68 3.81
CA LEU A 87 3.52 -4.80 4.97
C LEU A 87 3.38 -3.32 4.62
N LEU A 88 3.95 -2.89 3.50
CA LEU A 88 3.92 -1.48 3.08
C LEU A 88 2.50 -1.03 2.72
N PRO A 89 1.71 -1.76 1.90
CA PRO A 89 0.31 -1.40 1.65
C PRO A 89 -0.54 -1.33 2.91
N ILE A 90 -0.40 -2.30 3.83
CA ILE A 90 -1.12 -2.28 5.11
C ILE A 90 -0.71 -1.06 5.95
N THR A 91 0.58 -0.75 5.98
CA THR A 91 1.10 0.41 6.72
C THR A 91 0.57 1.71 6.14
N LEU A 92 0.54 1.85 4.82
CA LEU A 92 0.00 3.01 4.12
C LEU A 92 -1.50 3.18 4.43
N MET A 93 -2.26 2.09 4.40
CA MET A 93 -3.68 2.09 4.77
C MET A 93 -3.89 2.52 6.24
N ILE A 94 -3.11 1.98 7.18
CA ILE A 94 -3.20 2.37 8.60
C ILE A 94 -2.85 3.85 8.79
N ALA A 95 -1.81 4.34 8.10
CA ALA A 95 -1.41 5.73 8.16
C ALA A 95 -2.53 6.66 7.63
N ASP A 96 -3.15 6.32 6.50
CA ASP A 96 -4.28 7.07 5.96
C ASP A 96 -5.52 7.05 6.88
N LEU A 97 -5.83 5.89 7.47
CA LEU A 97 -6.90 5.78 8.48
C LEU A 97 -6.61 6.63 9.72
N LYS A 98 -5.34 6.73 10.15
CA LYS A 98 -4.95 7.62 11.26
C LYS A 98 -5.14 9.08 10.91
N VAL A 99 -4.90 9.49 9.67
CA VAL A 99 -5.17 10.86 9.22
C VAL A 99 -6.66 11.18 9.32
N HIS A 100 -7.52 10.27 8.84
CA HIS A 100 -8.95 10.51 8.76
C HIS A 100 -9.71 10.36 10.09
N PHE A 101 -9.36 9.35 10.89
CA PHE A 101 -10.09 8.95 12.10
C PHE A 101 -9.34 9.22 13.41
N GLY A 102 -8.11 9.75 13.35
CA GLY A 102 -7.29 10.06 14.52
C GLY A 102 -7.07 8.83 15.40
N GLN A 103 -7.31 8.97 16.71
CA GLN A 103 -7.12 7.89 17.69
C GLN A 103 -8.09 6.70 17.49
N ASN A 104 -9.19 6.91 16.76
CA ASN A 104 -10.24 5.91 16.51
C ASN A 104 -10.01 5.10 15.21
N TRP A 105 -8.84 5.23 14.57
CA TRP A 105 -8.48 4.52 13.33
C TRP A 105 -8.71 3.00 13.38
N TRP A 106 -8.53 2.39 14.55
CA TRP A 106 -8.73 0.95 14.75
C TRP A 106 -10.21 0.54 14.62
N LEU A 107 -11.16 1.41 14.96
CA LEU A 107 -12.59 1.15 14.76
C LEU A 107 -12.95 1.10 13.28
N ALA A 108 -12.37 2.00 12.46
CA ALA A 108 -12.55 1.97 11.02
C ALA A 108 -12.00 0.67 10.42
N LEU A 109 -10.85 0.20 10.94
CA LEU A 109 -10.22 -1.05 10.53
C LEU A 109 -11.08 -2.28 10.88
N ILE A 110 -11.67 -2.33 12.07
CA ILE A 110 -12.67 -3.34 12.45
C ILE A 110 -13.88 -3.28 11.51
N GLY A 111 -14.37 -2.08 11.18
CA GLY A 111 -15.47 -1.89 10.24
C GLY A 111 -15.17 -2.51 8.87
N VAL A 112 -13.97 -2.29 8.32
CA VAL A 112 -13.53 -2.91 7.06
C VAL A 112 -13.53 -4.44 7.16
N PHE A 113 -13.00 -5.02 8.25
CA PHE A 113 -13.03 -6.48 8.45
C PHE A 113 -14.46 -7.04 8.55
N LEU A 114 -15.35 -6.36 9.26
CA LEU A 114 -16.76 -6.77 9.36
C LEU A 114 -17.46 -6.73 8.00
N LEU A 115 -17.17 -5.71 7.18
CA LEU A 115 -17.70 -5.63 5.81
C LEU A 115 -17.20 -6.79 4.94
N PHE A 116 -15.92 -7.16 5.02
CA PHE A 116 -15.39 -8.33 4.33
C PHE A 116 -16.03 -9.63 4.80
N ALA A 117 -16.18 -9.82 6.11
CA ALA A 117 -16.82 -11.01 6.68
C ALA A 117 -18.30 -11.12 6.25
N TRP A 118 -19.02 -10.01 6.24
CA TRP A 118 -20.41 -9.94 5.80
C TRP A 118 -20.54 -10.20 4.28
N ALA A 119 -19.68 -9.59 3.47
CA ALA A 119 -19.64 -9.82 2.03
C ALA A 119 -19.33 -11.30 1.70
N HIS A 120 -18.44 -11.94 2.47
CA HIS A 120 -18.13 -13.35 2.32
C HIS A 120 -19.33 -14.24 2.67
N ARG A 121 -19.99 -14.01 3.83
CA ARG A 121 -21.21 -14.74 4.21
C ARG A 121 -22.32 -14.62 3.16
N ASN A 122 -22.55 -13.44 2.61
CA ASN A 122 -23.58 -13.25 1.58
C ASN A 122 -23.25 -13.93 0.25
N LYS A 123 -21.96 -14.17 -0.06
CA LYS A 123 -21.57 -14.99 -1.21
C LYS A 123 -21.92 -16.46 -1.02
N GLU A 124 -21.81 -16.98 0.20
CA GLU A 124 -22.15 -18.37 0.53
C GLU A 124 -23.68 -18.61 0.53
N VAL A 125 -24.48 -17.62 0.92
CA VAL A 125 -25.95 -17.71 0.91
C VAL A 125 -26.54 -17.67 -0.52
N ARG A 126 -25.77 -17.18 -1.50
CA ARG A 126 -26.21 -16.96 -2.89
C ARG A 126 -25.75 -18.05 -3.86
N ASN A 127 -24.98 -19.03 -3.39
CA ASN A 127 -24.59 -20.26 -4.10
C ASN A 127 -25.40 -21.44 -3.57
#